data_AF-A0A363RV10-F1
#
_entry.id   AF-A0A363RV10-F1
#
_cell.length_a   1.000
_cell.length_b   1.000
_cell.length_c   1.000
_cell.angle_alpha   90.00
_cell.angle_beta   90.00
_cell.angle_gamma   90.00
#
_symmetry.space_group_name_H-M   'P 1'
#
loop_
_entity.id
_entity.type
_entity.pdbx_description
1 polymer ?
#
loop_
_entity_poly.entity_id
_entity_poly.type
_entity_poly.pdbx_seq_one_letter_code
_entity_poly.pdbx_strand_id
1 'polypeptide(L)'
;MGACIHRLLDDQEWNDVVVALIPSLSLEDKDLLHRLVADDDFFLGEAVAMAIQKRPDQALLTMAQLAAAHAHPQVARAGKLAVKRIHQLGRRPQ
;
A
#
# COMPACT_ATOMS: atom_id res chain seq x y z
N MET A 1 2.91 -13.62 -8.04
CA MET A 1 2.55 -13.49 -6.62
C MET A 1 1.19 -12.83 -6.43
N GLY A 2 0.85 -11.74 -7.14
CA GLY A 2 -0.44 -11.05 -6.99
C GLY A 2 -1.69 -11.96 -7.08
N ALA A 3 -1.75 -12.85 -8.07
CA ALA A 3 -2.86 -13.81 -8.23
C ALA A 3 -3.02 -14.83 -7.08
N CYS A 4 -1.99 -15.07 -6.27
CA CYS A 4 -2.10 -15.89 -5.07
C CYS A 4 -2.65 -15.07 -3.90
N ILE A 5 -2.27 -13.79 -3.80
CA ILE A 5 -2.75 -12.91 -2.73
C ILE A 5 -4.21 -12.55 -2.92
N HIS A 6 -4.67 -12.34 -4.16
CA HIS A 6 -6.10 -12.17 -4.44
C HIS A 6 -6.93 -13.33 -3.86
N ARG A 7 -6.46 -14.56 -4.02
CA ARG A 7 -7.13 -15.75 -3.46
C ARG A 7 -7.03 -15.83 -1.94
N LEU A 8 -5.91 -15.40 -1.35
CA LEU A 8 -5.78 -15.34 0.12
C LEU A 8 -6.69 -14.29 0.72
N LEU A 9 -6.91 -13.16 0.05
CA LEU A 9 -7.83 -12.10 0.51
C LEU A 9 -9.31 -12.49 0.39
N ASP A 10 -9.65 -13.53 -0.37
CA ASP A 10 -11.02 -14.06 -0.40
C ASP A 10 -11.35 -14.82 0.91
N ASP A 11 -10.32 -15.17 1.68
CA ASP A 11 -10.41 -15.83 2.98
C ASP A 11 -9.73 -14.97 4.06
N GLN A 12 -10.54 -14.12 4.72
CA GLN A 12 -10.08 -13.10 5.68
C GLN A 12 -9.24 -13.66 6.84
N GLU A 13 -9.25 -14.97 7.10
CA GLU A 13 -8.39 -15.62 8.09
C GLU A 13 -6.89 -15.47 7.79
N TRP A 14 -6.52 -15.16 6.53
CA TRP A 14 -5.13 -15.06 6.10
C TRP A 14 -4.59 -13.63 6.03
N ASN A 15 -5.33 -12.62 6.49
CA ASN A 15 -4.92 -11.22 6.41
C ASN A 15 -3.55 -10.97 7.06
N ASP A 16 -3.25 -11.55 8.22
CA ASP A 16 -1.95 -11.43 8.88
C ASP A 16 -0.80 -11.95 8.00
N VAL A 17 -1.03 -13.06 7.28
CA VAL A 17 -0.05 -13.62 6.34
C VAL A 17 0.12 -12.69 5.15
N VAL A 18 -0.97 -12.13 4.62
CA VAL A 18 -0.92 -11.15 3.54
C VAL A 18 -0.14 -9.91 3.96
N VAL A 19 -0.39 -9.37 5.17
CA VAL A 19 0.37 -8.25 5.76
C VAL A 19 1.88 -8.53 5.74
N ALA A 20 2.30 -9.72 6.16
CA ALA A 20 3.69 -10.12 6.16
C ALA A 20 4.31 -10.22 4.76
N LEU A 21 3.50 -10.52 3.73
CA LEU A 21 3.95 -10.67 2.34
C LEU A 21 4.00 -9.34 1.57
N ILE A 22 3.19 -8.34 1.93
CA ILE A 22 3.11 -7.04 1.23
C ILE A 22 4.47 -6.39 0.96
N PRO A 23 5.45 -6.36 1.90
CA PRO A 23 6.78 -5.79 1.64
C PRO A 23 7.54 -6.44 0.48
N SER A 24 7.22 -7.68 0.11
CA SER A 24 7.87 -8.43 -0.97
C SER A 24 7.21 -8.22 -2.35
N LEU A 25 6.06 -7.55 -2.42
CA LEU A 25 5.34 -7.34 -3.67
C LEU A 25 6.06 -6.39 -4.62
N SER A 26 5.84 -6.57 -5.92
CA SER A 26 6.33 -5.62 -6.95
C SER A 26 5.56 -4.30 -6.94
N LEU A 27 4.38 -4.25 -6.30
CA LEU A 27 3.48 -3.08 -6.24
C LEU A 27 2.94 -2.64 -7.62
N GLU A 28 3.00 -3.49 -8.64
CA GLU A 28 2.53 -3.17 -10.00
C GLU A 28 1.04 -3.46 -10.21
N ASP A 29 0.49 -4.42 -9.46
CA ASP A 29 -0.91 -4.83 -9.52
C ASP A 29 -1.79 -3.80 -8.78
N LYS A 30 -2.25 -2.79 -9.51
CA LYS A 30 -3.04 -1.68 -8.94
C LYS A 30 -4.38 -2.14 -8.39
N ASP A 31 -5.00 -3.16 -8.97
CA ASP A 31 -6.27 -3.70 -8.49
C ASP A 31 -6.09 -4.39 -7.14
N LEU A 32 -5.00 -5.16 -6.98
CA LEU A 32 -4.61 -5.72 -5.70
C LEU A 32 -4.33 -4.62 -4.67
N LEU A 33 -3.55 -3.61 -5.04
CA LEU A 33 -3.22 -2.51 -4.11
C LEU A 33 -4.46 -1.73 -3.68
N HIS A 34 -5.38 -1.47 -4.61
CA HIS A 34 -6.65 -0.81 -4.28
C HIS A 34 -7.45 -1.67 -3.30
N ARG A 35 -7.60 -2.97 -3.57
CA ARG A 35 -8.30 -3.91 -2.67
C ARG A 35 -7.68 -3.90 -1.28
N LEU A 36 -6.36 -4.03 -1.17
CA LEU A 36 -5.64 -4.02 0.12
C LEU A 36 -5.80 -2.72 0.90
N VAL A 37 -5.82 -1.57 0.21
CA VAL A 37 -5.96 -0.25 0.87
C VAL A 37 -7.40 0.04 1.29
N ALA A 38 -8.38 -0.51 0.56
CA ALA A 38 -9.80 -0.31 0.82
C ALA A 38 -10.42 -1.37 1.75
N ASP A 39 -9.63 -2.36 2.19
CA ASP A 39 -10.08 -3.41 3.10
C ASP A 39 -10.40 -2.85 4.49
N ASP A 40 -11.36 -3.45 5.19
CA ASP A 40 -11.73 -3.07 6.56
C ASP A 40 -10.59 -3.35 7.54
N ASP A 41 -9.76 -4.35 7.26
CA ASP A 41 -8.53 -4.60 8.00
C ASP A 41 -7.46 -3.56 7.65
N PHE A 42 -7.42 -2.52 8.50
CA PHE A 42 -6.52 -1.39 8.32
C PHE A 42 -5.02 -1.77 8.33
N PHE A 43 -4.62 -2.95 8.81
CA PHE A 43 -3.22 -3.38 8.75
C PHE A 43 -2.78 -3.64 7.30
N LEU A 44 -3.67 -4.09 6.42
CA LEU A 44 -3.39 -4.27 5.00
C LEU A 44 -3.08 -2.93 4.33
N GLY A 45 -3.94 -1.93 4.54
CA GLY A 45 -3.75 -0.59 4.00
C GLY A 45 -2.50 0.11 4.54
N GLU A 46 -2.19 -0.05 5.83
CA GLU A 46 -0.94 0.45 6.41
C GLU A 46 0.28 -0.22 5.76
N ALA A 47 0.28 -1.55 5.66
CA ALA A 47 1.38 -2.30 5.10
C ALA A 47 1.66 -1.89 3.64
N VAL A 48 0.62 -1.66 2.83
CA VAL A 48 0.78 -1.11 1.48
C VAL A 48 1.43 0.27 1.53
N ALA A 49 0.92 1.19 2.36
CA ALA A 49 1.48 2.52 2.46
C ALA A 49 2.95 2.52 2.94
N MET A 50 3.30 1.62 3.86
CA MET A 50 4.68 1.43 4.31
C MET A 50 5.58 0.85 3.21
N ALA A 51 5.07 -0.08 2.40
CA ALA A 51 5.80 -0.64 1.27
C ALA A 51 6.10 0.45 0.22
N ILE A 52 5.13 1.33 -0.07
CA ILE A 52 5.32 2.49 -0.95
C ILE A 52 6.32 3.49 -0.35
N GLN A 53 6.28 3.76 0.97
CA GLN A 53 7.28 4.63 1.62
C GLN A 53 8.72 4.11 1.45
N LYS A 54 8.90 2.79 1.54
CA LYS A 54 10.22 2.13 1.40
C LYS A 54 10.72 2.14 -0.04
N ARG A 55 9.82 1.93 -1.00
CA ARG A 55 10.10 1.91 -2.44
C ARG A 55 9.17 2.88 -3.16
N PRO A 56 9.40 4.20 -3.00
CA PRO A 56 8.53 5.19 -3.62
C PRO A 56 8.69 5.14 -5.14
N ASP A 57 7.58 5.22 -5.84
CA ASP A 57 7.49 5.30 -7.30
C ASP A 57 6.37 6.27 -7.66
N GLN A 58 6.57 7.06 -8.73
CA GLN A 58 5.56 8.00 -9.22
C GLN A 58 4.26 7.29 -9.64
N ALA A 59 4.34 6.07 -10.16
CA ALA A 59 3.19 5.26 -10.55
C ALA A 59 2.29 4.87 -9.36
N LEU A 60 2.82 4.93 -8.13
CA LEU A 60 2.12 4.58 -6.89
C LEU A 60 1.42 5.77 -6.24
N LEU A 61 1.53 6.98 -6.81
CA LEU A 61 1.00 8.21 -6.20
C LEU A 61 -0.50 8.10 -5.88
N THR A 62 -1.30 7.58 -6.81
CA THR A 62 -2.75 7.42 -6.60
C THR A 62 -3.06 6.47 -5.44
N MET A 63 -2.32 5.36 -5.31
CA MET A 63 -2.49 4.42 -4.19
C MET A 63 -2.05 5.02 -2.86
N ALA A 64 -0.95 5.78 -2.85
CA ALA A 64 -0.51 6.50 -1.66
C ALA A 64 -1.52 7.58 -1.22
N GLN A 65 -2.16 8.26 -2.17
CA GLN A 65 -3.23 9.24 -1.91
C GLN A 65 -4.49 8.56 -1.36
N LEU A 66 -4.87 7.41 -1.91
CA LEU A 66 -5.98 6.60 -1.40
C LEU A 66 -5.73 6.22 0.07
N ALA A 67 -4.54 5.68 0.38
CA ALA A 67 -4.16 5.39 1.76
C ALA A 67 -4.12 6.64 2.65
N ALA A 68 -3.67 7.79 2.12
CA ALA A 68 -3.61 9.05 2.87
C ALA A 68 -5.00 9.61 3.25
N ALA A 69 -6.02 9.29 2.44
CA ALA A 69 -7.41 9.68 2.64
C ALA A 69 -8.22 8.66 3.45
N HIS A 70 -7.61 7.55 3.86
CA HIS A 70 -8.27 6.48 4.59
C HIS A 70 -8.89 6.99 5.91
N ALA A 71 -10.06 6.46 6.27
CA ALA A 71 -10.78 6.87 7.49
C ALA A 71 -9.98 6.54 8.76
N HIS A 72 -9.32 5.38 8.77
CA HIS A 72 -8.49 4.96 9.90
C HIS A 72 -7.17 5.78 9.97
N PRO A 73 -6.85 6.44 11.11
CA PRO A 73 -5.70 7.32 11.22
C PRO A 73 -4.34 6.67 10.98
N GLN A 74 -4.19 5.38 11.27
CA GLN A 74 -2.95 4.63 11.09
C GLN A 74 -2.56 4.56 9.60
N VAL A 75 -3.52 4.15 8.76
CA VAL A 75 -3.36 4.10 7.30
C VAL A 75 -3.17 5.50 6.74
N ALA A 76 -3.98 6.48 7.17
CA ALA A 76 -3.89 7.86 6.72
C ALA A 76 -2.50 8.47 6.98
N ARG A 77 -1.93 8.23 8.16
CA ARG A 77 -0.59 8.73 8.52
C ARG A 77 0.48 8.08 7.63
N ALA A 78 0.45 6.76 7.47
CA ALA A 78 1.38 6.05 6.60
C ALA A 78 1.25 6.51 5.14
N GLY A 79 0.03 6.69 4.64
CA GLY A 79 -0.25 7.18 3.29
C GLY A 79 0.30 8.58 3.04
N LYS A 80 0.10 9.51 3.99
CA LYS A 80 0.66 10.88 3.89
C LYS A 80 2.19 10.87 3.80
N LEU A 81 2.85 9.98 4.54
CA LEU A 81 4.30 9.80 4.45
C LEU A 81 4.71 9.21 3.09
N ALA A 82 3.94 8.25 2.56
CA ALA A 82 4.16 7.68 1.23
C ALA A 82 4.08 8.76 0.14
N VAL A 83 3.01 9.57 0.14
CA VAL A 83 2.83 10.70 -0.79
C VAL A 83 4.01 11.67 -0.70
N LYS A 84 4.45 12.01 0.53
CA LYS A 84 5.61 12.88 0.75
C LYS A 84 6.88 12.28 0.13
N ARG A 85 7.13 10.98 0.31
CA ARG A 85 8.31 10.29 -0.25
C ARG A 85 8.29 10.27 -1.77
N ILE A 86 7.13 10.03 -2.38
CA ILE A 86 6.97 10.05 -3.84
C ILE A 86 7.25 11.45 -4.39
N HIS A 87 6.66 12.50 -3.80
CA HIS A 87 6.94 13.87 -4.24
C HIS A 87 8.40 14.29 -4.08
N GLN A 88 9.15 13.69 -3.14
CA GLN A 88 10.58 13.94 -2.98
C GLN A 88 11.43 13.31 -4.08
N LEU A 89 10.94 12.29 -4.81
CA LEU A 89 11.64 11.71 -5.96
C LEU A 89 11.90 12.76 -7.04
N GLY A 90 10.87 13.56 -7.36
CA GLY A 90 10.97 14.63 -8.34
C GLY A 90 11.79 15.85 -7.89
N ARG A 91 12.31 15.86 -6.66
CA ARG A 91 13.11 16.97 -6.09
C ARG A 91 14.58 16.63 -5.89
N ARG A 92 15.04 15.42 -6.24
CA ARG A 92 16.48 15.12 -6.20
C ARG A 92 17.18 15.92 -7.31
N PRO A 93 18.13 16.82 -6.99
CA PRO A 93 19.04 17.33 -8.00
C PRO A 93 19.84 16.15 -8.56
N GLN A 94 19.98 16.10 -9.89
CA GLN A 94 20.93 15.22 -10.55
C GLN A 94 22.36 15.61 -10.15
#